data_AF-A0A3N2AT01-F1
#
_entry.id   AF-A0A3N2AT01-F1
#
_cell.length_a   1.000
_cell.length_b   1.000
_cell.length_c   1.000
_cell.angle_alpha   90.00
_cell.angle_beta   90.00
_cell.angle_gamma   90.00
#
_symmetry.space_group_name_H-M   'P 1'
#
loop_
_entity.id
_entity.type
_entity.pdbx_description
1 polymer ?
#
loop_
_entity_poly.entity_id
_entity_poly.type
_entity_poly.pdbx_seq_one_letter_code
_entity_poly.pdbx_strand_id
1 'polypeptide(L)'
;MTRSFRLPLLAVRVPLSAVGVRTLAAVSLLASAGLVALLAAAELPTGREHLASPLALALSALAIVATVPALLDGRLRFPLAGIASLCLGLVAAVTIGLGASALAIAVGWAVVVAGAATGAYHLLGAEPRDRG
;
A
#
# COMPACT_ATOMS: atom_id res chain seq x y z
N MET A 1 -22.20 5.07 14.18
CA MET A 1 -21.89 3.62 14.05
C MET A 1 -20.41 3.43 13.77
N THR A 2 -19.63 3.06 14.79
CA THR A 2 -18.20 2.75 14.71
C THR A 2 -18.02 1.30 14.24
N ARG A 3 -17.62 1.10 12.98
CA ARG A 3 -17.37 -0.23 12.41
C ARG A 3 -15.96 -0.65 12.72
N SER A 4 -15.77 -1.80 13.35
CA SER A 4 -14.46 -2.27 13.78
C SER A 4 -13.87 -3.29 12.80
N PHE A 5 -12.58 -3.16 12.46
CA PHE A 5 -11.85 -4.07 11.57
C PHE A 5 -10.74 -4.80 12.30
N ARG A 6 -10.72 -6.14 12.28
CA ARG A 6 -9.62 -6.95 12.84
C ARG A 6 -8.49 -7.11 11.82
N LEU A 7 -7.33 -6.52 12.10
CA LEU A 7 -6.08 -6.87 11.43
C LEU A 7 -5.67 -8.30 11.85
N PRO A 8 -5.54 -9.27 10.93
CA PRO A 8 -5.21 -10.66 11.27
C PRO A 8 -3.84 -10.83 11.94
N LEU A 9 -2.93 -9.85 11.78
CA LEU A 9 -1.60 -9.83 12.42
C LEU A 9 -1.58 -9.14 13.80
N LEU A 10 -2.63 -8.41 14.18
CA LEU A 10 -2.62 -7.54 15.36
C LEU A 10 -3.82 -7.72 16.29
N ALA A 11 -4.87 -8.46 15.91
CA ALA A 11 -6.11 -8.59 16.68
C ALA A 11 -6.74 -7.25 17.13
N VAL A 12 -6.30 -6.12 16.57
CA VAL A 12 -6.83 -4.80 16.89
C VAL A 12 -7.99 -4.51 15.96
N ARG A 13 -9.13 -4.21 16.58
CA ARG A 13 -10.34 -3.69 15.95
C ARG A 13 -10.17 -2.18 15.74
N VAL A 14 -9.69 -1.72 14.58
CA VAL A 14 -9.57 -0.27 14.31
C VAL A 14 -10.83 0.23 13.61
N PRO A 15 -11.71 1.00 14.28
CA PRO A 15 -12.79 1.66 13.60
C PRO A 15 -12.28 2.87 12.83
N LEU A 16 -12.12 2.71 11.52
CA LEU A 16 -11.75 3.82 10.65
C LEU A 16 -13.01 4.58 10.22
N SER A 17 -13.10 5.84 10.62
CA SER A 17 -14.03 6.80 10.03
C SER A 17 -13.67 7.05 8.56
N ALA A 18 -14.56 7.65 7.77
CA ALA A 18 -14.26 8.03 6.39
C ALA A 18 -13.02 8.96 6.31
N VAL A 19 -12.85 9.82 7.31
CA VAL A 19 -11.63 10.65 7.47
C VAL A 19 -10.41 9.77 7.69
N GLY A 20 -10.47 8.81 8.62
CA GLY A 20 -9.36 7.89 8.89
C GLY A 20 -8.96 7.04 7.67
N VAL A 21 -9.94 6.61 6.87
CA VAL A 21 -9.70 5.93 5.59
C VAL A 21 -8.93 6.83 4.61
N ARG A 22 -9.39 8.07 4.42
CA ARG A 22 -8.74 9.03 3.51
C ARG A 22 -7.32 9.35 3.96
N THR A 23 -7.12 9.53 5.26
CA THR A 23 -5.78 9.78 5.83
C THR A 23 -4.85 8.60 5.57
N LEU A 24 -5.29 7.36 5.81
CA LEU A 24 -4.49 6.17 5.52
C LEU A 24 -4.14 6.05 4.03
N ALA A 25 -5.12 6.29 3.15
CA ALA A 25 -4.89 6.27 1.71
C ALA A 25 -3.89 7.34 1.27
N ALA A 26 -4.00 8.56 1.83
CA ALA A 26 -3.07 9.65 1.55
C ALA A 26 -1.65 9.34 2.04
N VAL A 27 -1.50 8.81 3.25
CA VAL A 27 -0.20 8.40 3.82
C VAL A 27 0.42 7.28 2.99
N SER A 28 -0.37 6.28 2.58
CA SER A 28 0.11 5.21 1.70
C SER A 28 0.58 5.75 0.36
N LEU A 29 -0.16 6.67 -0.24
CA LEU A 29 0.21 7.30 -1.51
C LEU A 29 1.51 8.11 -1.37
N LEU A 30 1.66 8.88 -0.29
CA LEU A 30 2.88 9.63 0.01
C LEU A 30 4.08 8.72 0.24
N ALA A 31 3.91 7.61 0.97
CA ALA A 31 4.97 6.63 1.18
C ALA A 31 5.41 5.98 -0.15
N SER A 32 4.47 5.61 -1.02
CA SER A 32 4.78 5.09 -2.35
C SER A 32 5.47 6.13 -3.24
N ALA A 33 5.02 7.38 -3.23
CA ALA A 33 5.68 8.47 -3.95
C ALA A 33 7.11 8.72 -3.42
N GLY A 34 7.29 8.68 -2.10
CA GLY A 34 8.60 8.75 -1.46
C GLY A 34 9.52 7.62 -1.90
N LEU A 35 9.00 6.38 -1.98
CA LEU A 35 9.76 5.23 -2.47
C LEU A 35 10.20 5.40 -3.94
N VAL A 36 9.32 5.94 -4.79
CA VAL A 36 9.65 6.24 -6.20
C VAL A 36 10.73 7.32 -6.28
N ALA A 37 10.62 8.39 -5.48
CA ALA A 37 11.64 9.45 -5.44
C ALA A 37 12.99 8.91 -4.95
N LEU A 38 12.99 8.06 -3.93
CA LEU A 38 14.21 7.41 -3.43
C LEU A 38 14.82 6.46 -4.46
N LEU A 39 14.00 5.72 -5.21
CA LEU A 39 14.49 4.87 -6.30
C LEU A 39 15.11 5.68 -7.42
N ALA A 40 14.52 6.83 -7.76
CA ALA A 40 15.05 7.74 -8.78
C ALA A 40 16.36 8.43 -8.35
N ALA A 41 16.56 8.64 -7.06
CA ALA A 41 17.76 9.23 -6.49
C ALA A 41 18.85 8.20 -6.11
N ALA A 42 18.55 6.90 -6.22
CA ALA A 42 19.46 5.85 -5.78
C ALA A 42 20.53 5.52 -6.83
N GLU A 43 21.76 5.35 -6.35
CA GLU A 43 22.81 4.66 -7.10
C GLU A 43 22.53 3.16 -7.04
N LEU A 44 21.97 2.61 -8.11
CA LEU A 44 21.66 1.19 -8.18
C LEU A 44 22.90 0.37 -8.54
N PRO A 45 22.99 -0.90 -8.09
CA PRO A 45 24.07 -1.79 -8.51
C PRO A 45 24.12 -1.90 -10.04
N THR A 46 25.34 -1.91 -10.58
CA THR A 46 25.59 -1.98 -12.02
C THR A 46 24.82 -3.12 -12.67
N GLY A 47 24.16 -2.82 -13.80
CA GLY A 47 23.33 -3.79 -14.52
C GLY A 47 21.89 -3.91 -14.04
N ARG A 48 21.48 -3.21 -12.96
CA ARG A 48 20.08 -3.18 -12.47
C ARG A 48 19.33 -1.88 -12.73
N GLU A 49 20.00 -0.87 -13.26
CA GLU A 49 19.43 0.45 -13.56
C GLU A 49 18.18 0.38 -14.46
N HIS A 50 18.17 -0.55 -15.41
CA HIS A 50 17.05 -0.79 -16.32
C HIS A 50 15.75 -1.20 -15.61
N LEU A 51 15.84 -1.66 -14.35
CA LEU A 51 14.68 -2.02 -13.53
C LEU A 51 14.06 -0.81 -12.81
N ALA A 52 14.79 0.31 -12.68
CA ALA A 52 14.32 1.48 -11.92
C ALA A 52 13.03 2.06 -12.52
N SER A 53 13.04 2.35 -13.82
CA SER A 53 11.90 2.93 -14.54
C SER A 53 10.64 2.07 -14.53
N PRO A 54 10.68 0.76 -14.87
CA PRO A 54 9.48 -0.08 -14.81
C PRO A 54 8.97 -0.27 -13.37
N LEU A 55 9.85 -0.36 -12.38
CA LEU A 55 9.45 -0.45 -10.97
C LEU A 55 8.82 0.85 -10.47
N ALA A 56 9.38 2.00 -10.82
CA ALA A 56 8.80 3.31 -10.50
C ALA A 56 7.41 3.49 -11.12
N LEU A 57 7.24 3.06 -12.38
CA LEU A 57 5.95 3.08 -13.06
C LEU A 57 4.94 2.15 -12.37
N ALA A 58 5.35 0.92 -12.07
CA ALA A 58 4.50 -0.05 -11.39
C ALA A 58 4.08 0.43 -9.98
N LEU A 59 5.02 0.95 -9.18
CA LEU A 59 4.73 1.56 -7.89
C LEU A 59 3.71 2.69 -8.00
N SER A 60 3.90 3.59 -8.97
CA SER A 60 3.02 4.74 -9.18
C SER A 60 1.60 4.30 -9.57
N ALA A 61 1.49 3.42 -10.57
CA ALA A 61 0.20 2.94 -11.05
C ALA A 61 -0.57 2.17 -9.95
N LEU A 62 0.12 1.25 -9.25
CA LEU A 62 -0.50 0.46 -8.19
C LEU A 62 -0.88 1.32 -6.98
N ALA A 63 -0.07 2.31 -6.61
CA ALA A 63 -0.40 3.24 -5.53
C ALA A 63 -1.65 4.04 -5.85
N ILE A 64 -1.79 4.54 -7.08
CA ILE A 64 -2.99 5.26 -7.54
C ILE A 64 -4.21 4.34 -7.46
N VAL A 65 -4.13 3.15 -8.06
CA VAL A 65 -5.27 2.21 -8.09
C VAL A 65 -5.68 1.75 -6.68
N ALA A 66 -4.72 1.56 -5.79
CA ALA A 66 -4.97 1.16 -4.41
C ALA A 66 -5.59 2.28 -3.55
N THR A 67 -5.23 3.56 -3.80
CA THR A 67 -5.55 4.67 -2.87
C THR A 67 -6.62 5.62 -3.36
N VAL A 68 -6.75 5.89 -4.68
CA VAL A 68 -7.71 6.86 -5.23
C VAL A 68 -9.16 6.54 -4.85
N PRO A 69 -9.65 5.29 -4.97
CA PRO A 69 -11.03 4.98 -4.56
C PRO A 69 -11.28 5.31 -3.08
N ALA A 70 -10.30 5.04 -2.21
CA ALA A 70 -10.40 5.32 -0.79
C ALA A 70 -10.36 6.83 -0.48
N LEU A 71 -9.60 7.61 -1.26
CA LEU A 71 -9.55 9.08 -1.15
C LEU A 71 -10.89 9.72 -1.53
N LEU A 72 -11.49 9.28 -2.64
CA LEU A 72 -12.75 9.82 -3.13
C LEU A 72 -13.93 9.39 -2.25
N ASP A 73 -14.11 8.09 -2.07
CA ASP A 73 -15.32 7.53 -1.45
C ASP A 73 -15.24 7.48 0.08
N GLY A 74 -14.04 7.68 0.66
CA GLY A 74 -13.82 7.48 2.10
C GLY A 74 -14.10 6.06 2.56
N ARG A 75 -14.06 5.09 1.64
CA ARG A 75 -14.40 3.68 1.88
C ARG A 75 -13.28 2.79 1.34
N LEU A 76 -12.84 1.86 2.20
CA LEU A 76 -11.88 0.81 1.85
C LEU A 76 -12.58 -0.47 1.36
N ARG A 77 -13.66 -0.44 0.58
CA ARG A 77 -14.36 -1.70 0.17
C ARG A 77 -14.40 -1.88 -1.34
N PHE A 78 -13.24 -2.05 -1.95
CA PHE A 78 -13.11 -2.32 -3.38
C PHE A 78 -12.11 -3.48 -3.61
N PRO A 79 -12.54 -4.65 -4.11
CA PRO A 79 -11.66 -5.82 -4.30
C PRO A 79 -10.43 -5.52 -5.17
N LEU A 80 -10.61 -4.70 -6.21
CA LEU A 80 -9.52 -4.27 -7.09
C LEU A 80 -8.47 -3.45 -6.32
N ALA A 81 -8.89 -2.60 -5.38
CA ALA A 81 -7.96 -1.84 -4.52
C ALA A 81 -7.19 -2.77 -3.57
N GLY A 82 -7.83 -3.85 -3.10
CA GLY A 82 -7.18 -4.90 -2.32
C GLY A 82 -6.09 -5.63 -3.09
N ILE A 83 -6.39 -6.08 -4.32
CA ILE A 83 -5.41 -6.73 -5.20
C ILE A 83 -4.28 -5.75 -5.52
N ALA A 84 -4.61 -4.51 -5.87
CA ALA A 84 -3.61 -3.47 -6.15
C ALA A 84 -2.71 -3.20 -4.93
N SER A 85 -3.25 -3.21 -3.71
CA SER A 85 -2.48 -3.05 -2.47
C SER A 85 -1.50 -4.19 -2.23
N LEU A 86 -1.90 -5.44 -2.51
CA LEU A 86 -0.99 -6.59 -2.42
C LEU A 86 0.10 -6.52 -3.47
N CYS A 87 -0.26 -6.22 -4.72
CA CYS A 87 0.70 -6.03 -5.80
C CYS A 87 1.67 -4.88 -5.49
N LEU A 88 1.18 -3.78 -4.92
CA LEU A 88 2.00 -2.65 -4.49
C LEU A 88 3.04 -3.08 -3.45
N GLY A 89 2.63 -3.88 -2.47
CA GLY A 89 3.53 -4.46 -1.48
C GLY A 89 4.57 -5.38 -2.11
N LEU A 90 4.19 -6.23 -3.06
CA LEU A 90 5.14 -7.10 -3.77
C LEU A 90 6.17 -6.29 -4.58
N VAL A 91 5.73 -5.28 -5.32
CA VAL A 91 6.63 -4.40 -6.09
C VAL A 91 7.57 -3.64 -5.14
N ALA A 92 7.07 -3.17 -3.98
CA ALA A 92 7.92 -2.57 -2.96
C ALA A 92 8.94 -3.56 -2.37
N ALA A 93 8.59 -4.84 -2.19
CA ALA A 93 9.56 -5.85 -1.78
C ALA A 93 10.66 -6.08 -2.84
N VAL A 94 10.31 -6.02 -4.13
CA VAL A 94 11.28 -6.08 -5.22
C VAL A 94 12.20 -4.86 -5.20
N THR A 95 11.68 -3.65 -4.96
CA THR A 95 12.53 -2.45 -4.85
C THR A 95 13.47 -2.49 -3.65
N ILE A 96 13.06 -3.07 -2.52
CA ILE A 96 13.95 -3.35 -1.37
C ILE A 96 15.11 -4.26 -1.81
N GLY A 97 14.83 -5.31 -2.58
CA GLY A 97 15.83 -6.25 -3.09
C GLY A 97 16.88 -5.65 -4.03
N LEU A 98 16.62 -4.44 -4.55
CA LEU A 98 17.62 -3.70 -5.33
C LEU A 98 18.74 -3.11 -4.46
N GLY A 99 18.55 -2.99 -3.15
CA GLY A 99 19.59 -2.55 -2.22
C GLY A 99 19.96 -1.08 -2.31
N ALA A 100 19.02 -0.22 -2.76
CA ALA A 100 19.24 1.19 -3.06
C ALA A 100 19.81 2.03 -1.89
N SER A 101 19.18 1.99 -0.71
CA SER A 101 19.65 2.69 0.51
C SER A 101 18.89 2.21 1.75
N ALA A 102 19.44 2.42 2.95
CA ALA A 102 18.74 2.11 4.19
C ALA A 102 17.37 2.82 4.31
N LEU A 103 17.28 4.06 3.84
CA LEU A 103 16.03 4.83 3.83
C LEU A 103 15.02 4.25 2.83
N ALA A 104 15.45 3.88 1.62
CA ALA A 104 14.60 3.21 0.63
C ALA A 104 14.08 1.86 1.14
N ILE A 105 14.92 1.11 1.85
CA ILE A 105 14.54 -0.16 2.48
C ILE A 105 13.46 0.07 3.56
N ALA A 106 13.66 1.06 4.45
CA ALA A 106 12.71 1.37 5.51
C ALA A 106 11.33 1.81 4.95
N VAL A 107 11.33 2.73 3.97
CA VAL A 107 10.10 3.17 3.29
C VAL A 107 9.46 2.03 2.52
N GLY A 108 10.26 1.20 1.85
CA GLY A 108 9.79 0.00 1.15
C GLY A 108 9.05 -0.95 2.09
N TRP A 109 9.61 -1.26 3.26
CA TRP A 109 8.94 -2.10 4.26
C TRP A 109 7.63 -1.49 4.77
N ALA A 110 7.57 -0.17 4.96
CA ALA A 110 6.32 0.49 5.32
C ALA A 110 5.24 0.27 4.25
N VAL A 111 5.60 0.38 2.97
CA VAL A 111 4.69 0.11 1.83
C VAL A 111 4.30 -1.38 1.77
N VAL A 112 5.23 -2.31 2.01
CA VAL A 112 4.94 -3.76 2.09
C VAL A 112 3.91 -4.07 3.17
N VAL A 113 4.14 -3.60 4.39
CA VAL A 113 3.26 -3.86 5.54
C VAL A 113 1.89 -3.22 5.31
N ALA A 114 1.86 -1.97 4.83
CA ALA A 114 0.60 -1.28 4.51
C ALA A 114 -0.18 -2.00 3.40
N GLY A 115 0.50 -2.44 2.33
CA GLY A 115 -0.09 -3.18 1.22
C GLY A 115 -0.68 -4.52 1.64
N ALA A 116 0.04 -5.29 2.46
CA ALA A 116 -0.42 -6.56 3.01
C ALA A 116 -1.63 -6.38 3.95
N ALA A 117 -1.55 -5.41 4.87
CA ALA A 117 -2.62 -5.10 5.80
C ALA A 117 -3.89 -4.66 5.08
N THR A 118 -3.76 -3.78 4.08
CA THR A 118 -4.87 -3.26 3.28
C THR A 118 -5.45 -4.36 2.37
N GLY A 119 -4.60 -5.14 1.70
CA GLY A 119 -5.03 -6.31 0.93
C GLY A 119 -5.82 -7.32 1.75
N ALA A 120 -5.30 -7.69 2.93
CA ALA A 120 -5.99 -8.55 3.87
C ALA A 120 -7.32 -7.94 4.34
N TYR A 121 -7.37 -6.62 4.58
CA TYR A 121 -8.62 -5.91 4.88
C TYR A 121 -9.67 -6.11 3.79
N HIS A 122 -9.28 -5.93 2.54
CA HIS A 122 -10.20 -6.01 1.40
C HIS A 122 -10.66 -7.44 1.11
N LEU A 123 -9.76 -8.42 1.24
CA LEU A 123 -10.04 -9.82 0.89
C LEU A 123 -10.69 -10.60 2.04
N LEU A 124 -10.31 -10.34 3.30
CA LEU A 124 -10.79 -11.07 4.47
C LEU A 124 -11.85 -10.29 5.27
N GLY A 125 -11.84 -8.95 5.23
CA GLY A 125 -12.83 -8.08 5.90
C GLY A 125 -14.19 -8.00 5.19
N ALA A 126 -14.43 -8.87 4.21
CA ALA A 126 -15.69 -9.04 3.49
C ALA A 126 -16.67 -9.97 4.24
N GLU A 127 -16.60 -10.06 5.58
CA GLU A 127 -17.63 -10.76 6.35
C GLU A 127 -19.03 -10.15 6.10
N PRO A 128 -20.08 -11.00 6.06
CA PRO A 128 -21.41 -10.60 5.62
C PRO A 128 -21.95 -9.47 6.49
N ARG A 129 -22.70 -8.56 5.86
CA ARG A 129 -23.64 -7.72 6.62
C ARG A 129 -24.53 -8.65 7.42
N ASP A 130 -24.50 -8.55 8.76
CA ASP A 130 -25.66 -8.93 9.56
C ASP A 130 -26.84 -8.15 8.98
N ARG A 131 -27.67 -8.86 8.22
CA ARG A 131 -28.97 -8.40 7.76
C ARG A 131 -29.89 -8.50 8.98
N GLY A 132 -29.87 -7.46 9.80
CA GLY A 132 -30.98 -7.12 10.67
C GLY A 132 -32.10 -6.54 9.84
#